data_AF-A0A957ZL18-F1
#
_entry.id   AF-A0A957ZL18-F1
#
_cell.length_a   1.000
_cell.length_b   1.000
_cell.length_c   1.000
_cell.angle_alpha   90.00
_cell.angle_beta   90.00
_cell.angle_gamma   90.00
#
_symmetry.space_group_name_H-M   'P 1'
#
loop_
_entity.id
_entity.type
_entity.pdbx_description
1 polymer ?
#
loop_
_entity_poly.entity_id
_entity_poly.type
_entity_poly.pdbx_seq_one_letter_code
_entity_poly.pdbx_strand_id
1 'polypeptide(L)'
;LRETVPPDLRDSAEYRLVTSVGGRTAIDYRYRLYCRRRGYYKVGPLGLNTSDLFGFVEARWTEAGDSTIIVYPQIVPLSRLGLSSRMPFGNLATRRQITDDPSKLSGVRGYASGDSLRRIHWKATAHEGTLLVKKFQPSQELPLFIALDLARDA
;
A
#
# COMPACT_ATOMS: atom_id res chain seq x y z
N LEU A 1 -1.40 -17.78 -35.79
CA LEU A 1 -0.85 -17.61 -34.42
C LEU A 1 -1.99 -17.57 -33.42
N ARG A 2 -1.89 -18.32 -32.33
CA ARG A 2 -2.87 -18.39 -31.24
C ARG A 2 -2.14 -18.45 -29.92
N GLU A 3 -2.63 -17.74 -28.92
CA GLU A 3 -2.07 -17.77 -27.58
C GLU A 3 -3.16 -17.96 -26.53
N THR A 4 -2.84 -18.71 -25.47
CA THR A 4 -3.78 -18.98 -24.38
C THR A 4 -3.52 -18.01 -23.24
N VAL A 5 -4.51 -17.14 -22.98
CA VAL A 5 -4.44 -16.13 -21.91
C VAL A 5 -5.39 -16.54 -20.77
N PRO A 6 -5.10 -16.33 -19.48
CA PRO A 6 -6.07 -16.58 -18.41
C PRO A 6 -7.25 -15.59 -18.44
N PRO A 7 -8.49 -15.99 -18.07
CA PRO A 7 -9.68 -15.12 -18.13
C PRO A 7 -9.52 -13.76 -17.42
N ASP A 8 -8.82 -13.76 -16.28
CA ASP A 8 -8.54 -12.55 -15.50
C ASP A 8 -7.67 -11.52 -16.23
N LEU A 9 -6.95 -11.94 -17.28
CA LEU A 9 -6.08 -11.11 -18.11
C LEU A 9 -6.67 -10.80 -19.50
N ARG A 10 -7.76 -11.46 -19.92
CA ARG A 10 -8.32 -11.33 -21.27
C ARG A 10 -9.20 -10.10 -21.45
N ASP A 11 -9.09 -9.46 -22.60
CA ASP A 11 -10.07 -8.47 -23.08
C ASP A 11 -10.91 -9.00 -24.24
N SER A 12 -10.33 -9.85 -25.06
CA SER A 12 -10.99 -10.53 -26.17
C SER A 12 -11.28 -12.00 -25.83
N ALA A 13 -12.27 -12.57 -26.51
CA ALA A 13 -12.55 -14.01 -26.42
C ALA A 13 -11.34 -14.84 -26.89
N GLU A 14 -10.64 -14.37 -27.92
CA GLU A 14 -9.49 -15.04 -28.50
C GLU A 14 -8.31 -14.08 -28.76
N TYR A 15 -7.10 -14.60 -28.54
CA TYR A 15 -5.83 -13.99 -28.93
C TYR A 15 -5.30 -14.77 -30.14
N ARG A 16 -5.90 -14.51 -31.30
CA ARG A 16 -5.62 -15.21 -32.55
C ARG A 16 -5.35 -14.21 -33.67
N LEU A 17 -4.26 -14.43 -34.40
CA LEU A 17 -3.93 -13.73 -35.63
C LEU A 17 -3.90 -14.72 -36.80
N VAL A 18 -4.63 -14.40 -37.85
CA VAL A 18 -4.59 -15.09 -39.15
C VAL A 18 -4.13 -14.07 -40.18
N THR A 19 -3.02 -14.36 -40.86
CA THR A 19 -2.41 -13.45 -41.83
C THR A 19 -1.53 -14.23 -42.80
N SER A 20 -1.27 -13.64 -43.96
CA SER A 20 -0.21 -14.09 -44.88
C SER A 20 1.08 -13.32 -44.60
N VAL A 21 2.22 -14.00 -44.64
CA VAL A 21 3.55 -13.40 -44.51
C VAL A 21 4.30 -13.62 -45.81
N GLY A 22 4.77 -12.53 -46.45
CA GLY A 22 5.54 -12.61 -47.69
C GLY A 22 6.94 -13.18 -47.46
N GLY A 23 7.58 -13.66 -48.52
CA GLY A 23 8.96 -14.14 -48.45
C GLY A 23 9.90 -13.07 -47.92
N ARG A 24 10.76 -13.43 -46.95
CA ARG A 24 11.72 -12.53 -46.29
C ARG A 24 11.08 -11.34 -45.56
N THR A 25 9.80 -11.42 -45.20
CA THR A 25 9.11 -10.42 -44.38
C THR A 25 8.83 -10.96 -42.99
N ALA A 26 8.63 -10.04 -42.03
CA ALA A 26 8.26 -10.36 -40.65
C ALA A 26 7.00 -9.57 -40.27
N ILE A 27 6.20 -10.13 -39.37
CA ILE A 27 5.03 -9.47 -38.81
C ILE A 27 5.17 -9.45 -37.29
N ASP A 28 5.03 -8.26 -36.73
CA ASP A 28 4.95 -8.05 -35.28
C ASP A 28 3.48 -8.03 -34.86
N TYR A 29 3.08 -8.96 -33.99
CA TYR A 29 1.75 -8.96 -33.40
C TYR A 29 1.83 -8.52 -31.94
N ARG A 30 1.11 -7.45 -31.61
CA ARG A 30 1.00 -6.94 -30.23
C ARG A 30 -0.46 -6.96 -29.81
N TYR A 31 -0.70 -7.42 -28.60
CA TYR A 31 -2.02 -7.40 -27.97
C TYR A 31 -1.90 -6.84 -26.55
N ARG A 32 -3.06 -6.47 -25.98
CA ARG A 32 -3.14 -5.96 -24.61
C ARG A 32 -3.72 -7.01 -23.68
N LEU A 33 -3.16 -7.05 -22.48
CA LEU A 33 -3.67 -7.82 -21.36
C LEU A 33 -4.25 -6.85 -20.33
N TYR A 34 -5.37 -7.22 -19.73
CA TYR A 34 -6.07 -6.40 -18.75
C TYR A 34 -5.99 -7.07 -17.39
N CYS A 35 -5.09 -6.58 -16.55
CA CYS A 35 -4.79 -7.15 -15.24
C CYS A 35 -5.89 -6.81 -14.21
N ARG A 36 -7.02 -7.52 -14.24
CA ARG A 36 -8.18 -7.22 -13.38
C ARG A 36 -8.01 -7.63 -11.92
N ARG A 37 -7.25 -8.70 -11.67
CA ARG A 37 -7.04 -9.26 -10.34
C ARG A 37 -5.55 -9.48 -10.09
N ARG A 38 -5.13 -9.29 -8.84
CA ARG A 38 -3.75 -9.60 -8.41
C ARG A 38 -3.54 -11.11 -8.47
N GLY A 39 -2.34 -11.53 -8.84
CA GLY A 39 -2.02 -12.94 -8.90
C GLY A 39 -0.83 -13.29 -9.77
N TYR A 40 -0.53 -14.57 -9.80
CA TYR A 40 0.46 -15.19 -10.67
C TYR A 40 -0.26 -15.84 -11.84
N TYR A 41 0.05 -15.39 -13.05
CA TYR A 41 -0.61 -15.84 -14.26
C TYR A 41 0.41 -16.44 -15.23
N LYS A 42 0.01 -17.52 -15.88
CA LYS A 42 0.75 -18.13 -16.98
C LYS A 42 0.04 -17.78 -18.29
N VAL A 43 0.75 -17.18 -19.22
CA VAL A 43 0.28 -16.85 -20.57
C VAL A 43 1.04 -17.74 -21.55
N GLY A 44 0.31 -18.46 -22.39
CA GLY A 44 0.88 -19.43 -23.30
C GLY A 44 0.24 -20.81 -23.16
N PRO A 45 0.73 -21.79 -23.94
CA PRO A 45 1.84 -21.66 -24.89
C PRO A 45 1.44 -20.89 -26.17
N LEU A 46 2.44 -20.30 -26.86
CA LEU A 46 2.26 -19.67 -28.17
C LEU A 46 2.21 -20.75 -29.25
N GLY A 47 1.08 -20.84 -29.95
CA GLY A 47 0.87 -21.75 -31.07
C GLY A 47 0.91 -21.03 -32.41
N LEU A 48 1.66 -21.58 -33.36
CA LEU A 48 1.73 -21.09 -34.73
C LEU A 48 1.40 -22.22 -35.69
N ASN A 49 0.37 -22.01 -36.50
CA ASN A 49 0.00 -22.91 -37.59
C ASN A 49 0.15 -22.14 -38.89
N THR A 50 0.87 -22.71 -39.85
CA THR A 50 1.05 -22.18 -41.19
C THR A 50 0.70 -23.24 -42.22
N SER A 51 0.28 -22.78 -43.40
CA SER A 51 0.06 -23.63 -44.56
C SER A 51 0.59 -22.94 -45.80
N ASP A 52 0.81 -23.70 -46.87
CA ASP A 52 1.02 -23.13 -48.19
C ASP A 52 -0.30 -22.58 -48.77
N LEU A 53 -0.22 -21.86 -49.91
CA LEU A 53 -1.37 -21.22 -50.55
C LEU A 53 -2.43 -22.23 -51.03
N PHE A 54 -2.03 -23.47 -51.31
CA PHE A 54 -2.91 -24.51 -51.79
C PHE A 54 -3.35 -25.48 -50.68
N GLY A 55 -2.82 -25.35 -49.47
CA GLY A 55 -3.18 -26.19 -48.31
C GLY A 55 -2.64 -27.62 -48.38
N PHE A 56 -1.63 -27.89 -49.21
CA PHE A 56 -0.99 -29.20 -49.32
C PHE A 56 -0.01 -29.50 -48.17
N VAL A 57 0.57 -28.46 -47.57
CA VAL A 57 1.55 -28.60 -46.50
C VAL A 57 1.09 -27.78 -45.31
N GLU A 58 0.93 -28.45 -44.17
CA GLU A 58 0.73 -27.79 -42.87
C GLU A 58 1.99 -27.91 -42.03
N ALA A 59 2.39 -26.80 -41.40
CA ALA A 59 3.38 -26.80 -40.35
C ALA A 59 2.75 -26.25 -39.07
N ARG A 60 3.02 -26.94 -37.96
CA ARG A 60 2.59 -26.51 -36.62
C ARG A 60 3.80 -26.39 -35.74
N TRP A 61 3.87 -25.27 -35.04
CA TRP A 61 4.88 -24.98 -34.06
C TRP A 61 4.19 -24.54 -32.77
N THR A 62 4.70 -25.00 -31.64
CA THR A 62 4.22 -24.59 -30.33
C THR A 62 5.44 -24.31 -29.48
N GLU A 63 5.47 -23.13 -28.88
CA GLU A 63 6.56 -22.74 -28.00
C GLU A 63 6.59 -23.65 -26.76
N ALA A 64 7.80 -24.04 -26.36
CA ALA A 64 8.01 -24.92 -25.21
C ALA A 64 7.93 -24.12 -23.90
N GLY A 65 6.72 -23.70 -23.52
CA GLY A 65 6.45 -23.12 -22.21
C GLY A 65 5.45 -21.97 -22.20
N ASP A 66 5.20 -21.49 -20.99
CA ASP A 66 4.33 -20.36 -20.72
C ASP A 66 5.17 -19.18 -20.21
N SER A 67 4.84 -17.98 -20.65
CA SER A 67 5.34 -16.72 -20.08
C SER A 67 4.63 -16.43 -18.75
N THR A 68 5.40 -16.12 -17.70
CA THR A 68 4.84 -15.81 -16.39
C THR A 68 4.66 -14.30 -16.21
N ILE A 69 3.46 -13.90 -15.76
CA ILE A 69 3.10 -12.51 -15.46
C ILE A 69 2.66 -12.41 -14.00
N ILE A 70 3.21 -11.43 -13.28
CA ILE A 70 2.85 -11.13 -11.89
C ILE A 70 2.05 -9.83 -11.87
N VAL A 71 0.80 -9.89 -11.41
CA VAL A 71 -0.05 -8.72 -11.22
C VAL A 71 -0.04 -8.33 -9.74
N TYR A 72 0.53 -7.16 -9.45
CA TYR A 72 0.52 -6.57 -8.12
C TYR A 72 -0.85 -6.00 -7.75
N PRO A 73 -1.20 -5.96 -6.45
CA PRO A 73 -2.40 -5.25 -6.00
C PRO A 73 -2.32 -3.76 -6.32
N GLN A 74 -3.48 -3.12 -6.44
CA GLN A 74 -3.56 -1.68 -6.59
C GLN A 74 -3.02 -0.98 -5.34
N ILE A 75 -2.07 -0.06 -5.54
CA ILE A 75 -1.52 0.77 -4.46
C ILE A 75 -2.51 1.89 -4.17
N VAL A 76 -3.07 1.92 -2.97
CA VAL A 76 -4.00 2.97 -2.52
C VAL A 76 -3.24 3.95 -1.62
N PRO A 77 -3.15 5.25 -1.97
CA PRO A 77 -2.52 6.24 -1.11
C PRO A 77 -3.28 6.38 0.22
N LEU A 78 -2.58 6.20 1.35
CA LEU A 78 -3.16 6.30 2.69
C LEU A 78 -3.68 7.70 3.02
N SER A 79 -3.17 8.75 2.34
CA SER A 79 -3.70 10.11 2.49
C SER A 79 -5.18 10.22 2.13
N ARG A 80 -5.68 9.36 1.23
CA ARG A 80 -7.11 9.32 0.85
C ARG A 80 -8.01 8.78 1.97
N LEU A 81 -7.44 8.07 2.94
CA LEU A 81 -8.18 7.58 4.10
C LEU A 81 -8.43 8.68 5.15
N GLY A 82 -8.01 9.93 4.88
CA GLY A 82 -8.16 11.03 5.83
C GLY A 82 -7.34 10.83 7.11
N LEU A 83 -6.39 9.90 7.09
CA LEU A 83 -5.51 9.63 8.21
C LEU A 83 -4.69 10.88 8.46
N SER A 84 -4.95 11.55 9.57
CA SER A 84 -4.20 12.73 9.98
C SER A 84 -2.81 12.31 10.45
N SER A 85 -1.96 11.91 9.50
CA SER A 85 -0.51 11.78 9.70
C SER A 85 0.10 13.17 9.80
N ARG A 86 -0.32 13.98 10.78
CA ARG A 86 0.31 15.28 10.99
C ARG A 86 1.46 15.22 11.98
N MET A 87 1.59 14.19 12.81
CA MET A 87 2.66 14.16 13.82
C MET A 87 3.08 12.73 14.18
N PRO A 88 4.23 12.24 13.66
CA PRO A 88 4.86 11.00 14.11
C PRO A 88 5.22 10.99 15.60
N PHE A 89 5.22 12.18 16.23
CA PHE A 89 5.74 12.42 17.57
C PHE A 89 4.68 12.89 18.58
N GLY A 90 3.39 12.61 18.37
CA GLY A 90 2.38 12.63 19.46
C GLY A 90 2.16 13.96 20.20
N ASN A 91 2.49 15.11 19.61
CA ASN A 91 2.48 16.39 20.31
C ASN A 91 1.34 17.30 19.85
N LEU A 92 0.10 16.83 19.92
CA LEU A 92 -1.04 17.74 19.90
C LEU A 92 -1.08 18.47 21.24
N ALA A 93 -0.69 19.74 21.25
CA ALA A 93 -0.99 20.65 22.35
C ALA A 93 -2.52 20.76 22.45
N THR A 94 -3.11 19.91 23.28
CA THR A 94 -4.54 19.90 23.50
C THR A 94 -4.88 20.76 24.70
N ARG A 95 -5.96 21.54 24.60
CA ARG A 95 -6.51 22.26 25.76
C ARG A 95 -7.20 21.30 26.73
N ARG A 96 -7.47 20.05 26.32
CA ARG A 96 -8.07 19.01 27.16
C ARG A 96 -6.98 18.27 27.93
N GLN A 97 -6.80 18.64 29.20
CA GLN A 97 -5.99 17.91 30.17
C GLN A 97 -6.62 16.54 30.45
N ILE A 98 -6.26 15.53 29.66
CA ILE A 98 -6.59 14.13 30.01
C ILE A 98 -5.42 13.54 30.80
N THR A 99 -4.17 13.78 30.36
CA THR A 99 -2.97 13.30 31.04
C THR A 99 -1.81 14.28 30.90
N ASP A 100 -1.09 14.54 32.00
CA ASP A 100 0.15 15.31 32.03
C ASP A 100 1.33 14.44 31.56
N ASP A 101 2.21 15.01 30.73
CA ASP A 101 3.47 14.36 30.33
C ASP A 101 4.60 14.71 31.30
N PRO A 102 5.13 13.77 32.11
CA PRO A 102 6.19 14.05 33.08
C PRO A 102 7.50 14.54 32.42
N SER A 103 7.70 14.29 31.13
CA SER A 103 8.87 14.74 30.39
C SER A 103 8.78 16.21 29.96
N LYS A 104 7.58 16.81 29.95
CA LYS A 104 7.34 18.17 29.45
C LYS A 104 6.99 19.14 30.57
N LEU A 105 8.03 19.61 31.26
CA LEU A 105 7.87 20.69 32.24
C LEU A 105 7.52 22.00 31.52
N SER A 106 6.33 22.54 31.79
CA SER A 106 5.84 23.82 31.26
C SER A 106 6.19 25.02 32.14
N GLY A 107 6.51 24.77 33.41
CA GLY A 107 6.82 25.81 34.39
C GLY A 107 6.55 25.36 35.82
N VAL A 108 6.41 26.33 36.72
CA VAL A 108 6.07 26.11 38.13
C VAL A 108 4.88 26.98 38.53
N ARG A 109 4.13 26.54 39.55
CA ARG A 109 3.04 27.32 40.17
C ARG A 109 3.11 27.21 41.68
N GLY A 110 2.41 28.09 42.40
CA GLY A 110 2.23 27.98 43.85
C GLY A 110 1.60 26.64 44.24
N TYR A 111 2.09 26.07 45.33
CA TYR A 111 1.52 24.88 45.97
C TYR A 111 0.10 25.18 46.49
N ALA A 112 -0.84 24.28 46.22
CA ALA A 112 -2.17 24.29 46.80
C ALA A 112 -2.40 23.00 47.60
N SER A 113 -3.23 23.08 48.65
CA SER A 113 -3.61 21.90 49.43
C SER A 113 -4.23 20.84 48.53
N GLY A 114 -3.63 19.64 48.51
CA GLY A 114 -3.99 18.53 47.62
C GLY A 114 -2.93 18.20 46.57
N ASP A 115 -1.93 19.09 46.38
CA ASP A 115 -0.81 18.80 45.49
C ASP A 115 0.12 17.72 46.03
N SER A 116 0.58 16.84 45.15
CA SER A 116 1.57 15.82 45.53
C SER A 116 2.92 16.45 45.86
N LEU A 117 3.45 16.15 47.04
CA LEU A 117 4.79 16.58 47.46
C LEU A 117 5.91 16.12 46.50
N ARG A 118 5.70 14.99 45.78
CA ARG A 118 6.63 14.50 44.74
C ARG A 118 6.77 15.47 43.56
N ARG A 119 5.80 16.35 43.34
CA ARG A 119 5.82 17.33 42.26
C ARG A 119 6.44 18.67 42.68
N ILE A 120 6.93 18.81 43.92
CA ILE A 120 7.59 20.04 44.37
C ILE A 120 8.89 20.28 43.59
N HIS A 121 9.07 21.51 43.13
CA HIS A 121 10.31 21.96 42.50
C HIS A 121 11.23 22.57 43.57
N TRP A 122 11.97 21.71 44.29
CA TRP A 122 12.79 22.10 45.44
C TRP A 122 13.76 23.25 45.15
N LYS A 123 14.42 23.25 43.98
CA LYS A 123 15.35 24.32 43.61
C LYS A 123 14.67 25.69 43.46
N ALA A 124 13.43 25.72 42.96
CA ALA A 124 12.68 26.97 42.78
C ALA A 124 12.09 27.42 44.12
N THR A 125 11.59 26.46 44.90
CA THR A 125 11.09 26.68 46.26
C THR A 125 12.16 27.30 47.16
N ALA A 126 13.40 26.79 47.08
CA ALA A 126 14.51 27.31 47.87
C ALA A 126 14.90 28.75 47.49
N HIS A 127 14.70 29.15 46.23
CA HIS A 127 15.01 30.50 45.76
C HIS A 127 13.90 31.50 46.11
N GLU A 128 12.64 31.10 45.97
CA GLU A 128 11.48 31.97 46.17
C GLU A 128 11.01 32.02 47.65
N GLY A 129 11.46 31.08 48.48
CA GLY A 129 11.04 30.95 49.88
C GLY A 129 9.60 30.45 50.07
N THR A 130 8.91 30.09 48.97
CA THR A 130 7.53 29.58 48.98
C THR A 130 7.45 28.24 48.23
N LEU A 131 6.52 27.36 48.64
CA LEU A 131 6.36 26.03 48.01
C LEU A 131 5.87 26.16 46.57
N LEU A 132 6.67 25.66 45.62
CA LEU A 132 6.37 25.67 44.19
C LEU A 132 6.26 24.25 43.63
N VAL A 133 5.24 24.00 42.80
CA VAL A 133 4.93 22.71 42.19
C VAL A 133 5.17 22.76 40.69
N LYS A 134 5.78 21.70 40.14
CA LYS A 134 6.00 21.50 38.70
C LYS A 134 4.67 21.44 37.94
N LYS A 135 4.53 22.25 36.90
CA LYS A 135 3.40 22.23 35.96
C LYS A 135 3.84 21.55 34.67
N PHE A 136 3.18 20.48 34.28
CA PHE A 136 3.48 19.74 33.05
C PHE A 136 2.56 20.16 31.91
N GLN A 137 3.02 20.01 30.67
CA GLN A 137 2.15 20.16 29.50
C GLN A 137 1.28 18.91 29.34
N PRO A 138 -0.02 19.06 29.03
CA PRO A 138 -0.83 17.92 28.62
C PRO A 138 -0.35 17.42 27.26
N SER A 139 -0.25 16.10 27.09
CA SER A 139 -0.02 15.46 25.80
C SER A 139 -1.12 14.43 25.51
N GLN A 140 -1.41 14.23 24.24
CA GLN A 140 -2.29 13.14 23.79
C GLN A 140 -1.64 12.44 22.61
N GLU A 141 -1.52 11.12 22.73
CA GLU A 141 -1.21 10.24 21.62
C GLU A 141 -2.52 9.81 20.94
N LEU A 142 -2.54 9.82 19.61
CA LEU A 142 -3.64 9.30 18.80
C LEU A 142 -3.17 8.00 18.15
N PRO A 143 -3.29 6.84 18.83
CA PRO A 143 -2.91 5.57 18.22
C PRO A 143 -3.83 5.27 17.04
N LEU A 144 -3.24 4.93 15.90
CA LEU A 144 -3.96 4.52 14.69
C LEU A 144 -3.76 3.03 14.46
N PHE A 145 -4.85 2.29 14.31
CA PHE A 145 -4.83 0.87 13.95
C PHE A 145 -5.46 0.69 12.57
N ILE A 146 -4.77 -0.04 11.69
CA ILE A 146 -5.29 -0.45 10.39
C ILE A 146 -5.60 -1.94 10.49
N ALA A 147 -6.88 -2.30 10.50
CA ALA A 147 -7.34 -3.69 10.42
C ALA A 147 -7.67 -4.02 8.97
N LEU A 148 -6.94 -4.98 8.40
CA LEU A 148 -7.23 -5.51 7.07
C LEU A 148 -8.23 -6.65 7.19
N ASP A 149 -9.36 -6.52 6.51
CA ASP A 149 -10.23 -7.66 6.27
C ASP A 149 -9.62 -8.53 5.16
N LEU A 150 -9.43 -9.81 5.47
CA LEU A 150 -8.88 -10.82 4.56
C LEU A 150 -9.92 -11.89 4.19
N ALA A 151 -11.17 -11.74 4.65
CA ALA A 151 -12.25 -12.63 4.25
C ALA A 151 -12.47 -12.53 2.72
N ARG A 152 -12.70 -13.67 2.08
CA ARG A 152 -13.25 -13.69 0.73
C ARG A 152 -14.76 -13.52 0.85
N ASP A 153 -15.29 -12.44 0.30
CA ASP A 153 -16.70 -12.40 -0.04
C ASP A 153 -16.97 -13.55 -1.04
N ALA A 154 -17.88 -14.44 -0.66
CA ALA A 154 -18.25 -15.65 -1.39
C ALA A 154 -19.06 -15.34 -2.65
#